data_AF-A0AA88ZP41-F1
#
_entry.id   AF-A0AA88ZP41-F1
#
_cell.length_a   1.000
_cell.length_b   1.000
_cell.length_c   1.000
_cell.angle_alpha   90.00
_cell.angle_beta   90.00
_cell.angle_gamma   90.00
#
_symmetry.space_group_name_H-M   'P 1'
#
loop_
_entity.id
_entity.type
_entity.pdbx_description
1 polymer ?
#
loop_
_entity_poly.entity_id
_entity_poly.type
_entity_poly.pdbx_seq_one_letter_code
_entity_poly.pdbx_strand_id
1 'polypeptide(L)'
;MCFLAAGIFSCSKDDDAKLSAEIDPDGVNATEEVQIDINEASGGLIVDGATSKTGSITPTGDLAFSLDFSTQTAFQKNGFDIVFDASAEFAGAYIQLKDENGMADTYLDVPLSAMNNYDNKLTQNKRKNIFTKEVTTTRKEEGNTINVDFESSVPAGTFCYVICLYDAQGNISLPEDVCVTVEAWGGNVNLVADWDYTKQVENGETYLTGEAKCYDEGTTTLACDNGENTEIELSYCWTVNDITMNLKNDGTFVLRQNTIESGLDWEASRASCSNVEENFSSFDVSKGNWAYNEEKSELTLVEFVYTSTYEDGETETYESEDGELIFNGFIELTSSQLVVNEVFEDENGIEEYEYHFNKK
;
A
#
# COMPACT_ATOMS: atom_id res chain seq x y z
N MET A 1 14.14 -39.31 58.05
CA MET A 1 14.06 -37.83 58.05
C MET A 1 15.16 -37.37 57.11
N CYS A 2 14.80 -37.18 55.83
CA CYS A 2 14.74 -35.89 55.13
C CYS A 2 16.14 -35.37 54.75
N PHE A 3 16.48 -35.04 53.51
CA PHE A 3 15.85 -35.17 52.20
C PHE A 3 16.99 -35.06 51.17
N LEU A 4 16.90 -35.83 50.07
CA LEU A 4 17.67 -35.61 48.84
C LEU A 4 17.27 -34.26 48.24
N ALA A 5 18.25 -33.48 47.78
CA ALA A 5 18.04 -32.43 46.78
C ALA A 5 18.78 -32.83 45.51
N ALA A 6 18.05 -33.36 44.53
CA ALA A 6 18.51 -33.52 43.16
C ALA A 6 18.12 -32.24 42.41
N GLY A 7 19.12 -31.50 41.94
CA GLY A 7 18.92 -30.37 41.05
C GLY A 7 18.45 -30.88 39.69
N ILE A 8 17.27 -30.44 39.27
CA ILE A 8 16.78 -30.62 37.91
C ILE A 8 17.18 -29.33 37.19
N PHE A 9 18.21 -29.41 36.35
CA PHE A 9 18.38 -28.46 35.26
C PHE A 9 17.20 -28.67 34.31
N SER A 10 16.24 -27.76 34.36
CA SER A 10 15.22 -27.65 33.32
C SER A 10 15.89 -26.99 32.12
N CYS A 11 16.42 -27.80 31.20
CA CYS A 11 16.60 -27.35 29.82
C CYS A 11 15.19 -27.06 29.28
N SER A 12 14.82 -25.78 29.07
CA SER A 12 13.80 -25.50 28.08
C SER A 12 14.37 -26.00 26.75
N LYS A 13 13.70 -26.97 26.15
CA LYS A 13 13.89 -27.20 24.73
C LYS A 13 13.23 -26.01 24.07
N ASP A 14 14.03 -25.09 23.57
CA ASP A 14 13.61 -24.27 22.44
C ASP A 14 13.38 -25.28 21.31
N ASP A 15 12.12 -25.67 21.13
CA ASP A 15 11.68 -26.30 19.90
C ASP A 15 11.72 -25.16 18.87
N ASP A 16 12.87 -25.00 18.20
CA ASP A 16 13.02 -24.14 17.03
C ASP A 16 12.08 -24.67 15.95
N ALA A 17 10.83 -24.21 15.98
CA ALA A 17 9.89 -24.41 14.90
C ALA A 17 10.58 -23.90 13.63
N LYS A 18 10.54 -24.68 12.56
CA LYS A 18 11.08 -24.27 11.26
C LYS A 18 9.93 -23.86 10.37
N LEU A 19 10.20 -22.90 9.48
CA LEU A 19 9.29 -22.60 8.38
C LEU A 19 9.04 -23.86 7.54
N SER A 20 7.84 -23.96 6.97
CA SER A 20 7.53 -24.95 5.94
C SER A 20 8.47 -24.73 4.74
N ALA A 21 9.04 -25.82 4.23
CA ALA A 21 9.83 -25.79 3.00
C ALA A 21 8.95 -25.73 1.74
N GLU A 22 7.68 -26.15 1.85
CA GLU A 22 6.65 -25.99 0.83
C GLU A 22 5.81 -24.79 1.23
N ILE A 23 6.08 -23.63 0.62
CA ILE A 23 5.47 -22.35 0.99
C ILE A 23 4.11 -22.14 0.31
N ASP A 24 3.88 -22.79 -0.83
CA ASP A 24 2.62 -22.77 -1.57
C ASP A 24 2.10 -24.20 -1.87
N PRO A 25 1.59 -24.93 -0.85
CA PRO A 25 1.07 -26.29 -1.03
C PRO A 25 -0.24 -26.34 -1.83
N ASP A 26 -0.97 -25.22 -1.88
CA ASP A 26 -2.24 -25.11 -2.61
C ASP A 26 -2.02 -24.71 -4.08
N GLY A 27 -0.79 -24.33 -4.46
CA GLY A 27 -0.42 -23.95 -5.83
C GLY A 27 -1.05 -22.64 -6.28
N VAL A 28 -1.27 -21.71 -5.36
CA VAL A 28 -1.88 -20.40 -5.60
C VAL A 28 -0.98 -19.56 -6.52
N ASN A 29 0.32 -19.50 -6.26
CA ASN A 29 1.26 -18.70 -7.07
C ASN A 29 1.48 -19.30 -8.45
N ALA A 30 1.33 -20.63 -8.59
CA ALA A 30 1.37 -21.27 -9.90
C ALA A 30 0.26 -20.79 -10.86
N THR A 31 -0.80 -20.15 -10.34
CA THR A 31 -1.84 -19.54 -11.19
C THR A 31 -1.38 -18.25 -11.85
N GLU A 32 -0.38 -17.57 -11.29
CA GLU A 32 0.17 -16.30 -11.81
C GLU A 32 0.92 -16.52 -13.13
N GLU A 33 1.47 -17.72 -13.34
CA GLU A 33 2.15 -18.14 -14.56
C GLU A 33 1.21 -18.53 -15.71
N VAL A 34 -0.10 -18.54 -15.46
CA VAL A 34 -1.10 -18.92 -16.47
C VAL A 34 -1.42 -17.70 -17.33
N GLN A 35 -1.26 -17.86 -18.64
CA GLN A 35 -1.65 -16.81 -19.59
C GLN A 35 -3.17 -16.58 -19.53
N ILE A 36 -3.57 -15.33 -19.28
CA ILE A 36 -4.96 -14.90 -19.28
C ILE A 36 -5.45 -14.75 -20.73
N ASP A 37 -6.71 -15.11 -20.98
CA ASP A 37 -7.36 -14.84 -22.26
C ASP A 37 -7.48 -13.32 -22.46
N ILE A 38 -6.74 -12.80 -23.44
CA ILE A 38 -6.62 -11.35 -23.65
C ILE A 38 -7.93 -10.70 -24.10
N ASN A 39 -8.87 -11.45 -24.69
CA ASN A 39 -10.16 -10.90 -25.07
C ASN A 39 -11.09 -10.82 -23.86
N GLU A 40 -11.07 -11.84 -23.00
CA GLU A 40 -11.78 -11.81 -21.71
C GLU A 40 -11.24 -10.70 -20.81
N ALA A 41 -9.92 -10.63 -20.62
CA ALA A 41 -9.28 -9.60 -19.81
C ALA A 41 -9.51 -8.18 -20.35
N SER A 42 -9.47 -7.99 -21.67
CA SER A 42 -9.69 -6.66 -22.26
C SER A 42 -11.09 -6.09 -21.97
N GLY A 43 -12.08 -6.96 -21.75
CA GLY A 43 -13.42 -6.56 -21.34
C GLY A 43 -13.51 -6.17 -19.86
N GLY A 44 -12.57 -6.62 -19.04
CA GLY A 44 -12.50 -6.35 -17.61
C GLY A 44 -11.53 -5.23 -17.21
N LEU A 45 -10.88 -4.55 -18.16
CA LEU A 45 -10.04 -3.39 -17.86
C LEU A 45 -10.90 -2.14 -17.63
N ILE A 46 -10.63 -1.42 -16.55
CA ILE A 46 -11.34 -0.20 -16.17
C ILE A 46 -10.34 0.95 -16.12
N VAL A 47 -10.60 2.01 -16.89
CA VAL A 47 -9.89 3.28 -16.79
C VAL A 47 -10.96 4.37 -16.80
N ASP A 48 -11.07 5.15 -15.73
CA ASP A 48 -12.14 6.12 -15.61
C ASP A 48 -12.05 7.20 -16.71
N GLY A 49 -13.17 7.49 -17.36
CA GLY A 49 -13.22 8.39 -18.52
C GLY A 49 -12.70 7.81 -19.85
N ALA A 50 -12.17 6.59 -19.88
CA ALA A 50 -11.78 5.92 -21.13
C ALA A 50 -12.97 5.30 -21.87
N THR A 51 -12.79 5.00 -23.15
CA THR A 51 -13.79 4.31 -23.98
C THR A 51 -13.21 3.08 -24.66
N SER A 52 -13.91 1.95 -24.55
CA SER A 52 -13.53 0.73 -25.28
C SER A 52 -13.96 0.82 -26.76
N LYS A 53 -13.06 0.44 -27.66
CA LYS A 53 -13.25 0.45 -29.12
C LYS A 53 -12.81 -0.88 -29.72
N THR A 54 -13.50 -1.31 -30.77
CA THR A 54 -13.13 -2.51 -31.53
C THR A 54 -12.16 -2.16 -32.67
N GLY A 55 -11.18 -3.02 -32.92
CA GLY A 55 -10.26 -2.93 -34.06
C GLY A 55 -8.79 -2.94 -33.66
N SER A 56 -7.93 -2.47 -34.56
CA SER A 56 -6.48 -2.42 -34.35
C SER A 56 -5.95 -1.01 -34.49
N ILE A 57 -4.98 -0.66 -33.67
CA ILE A 57 -4.26 0.61 -33.72
C ILE A 57 -3.26 0.56 -34.88
N THR A 58 -3.14 1.66 -35.64
CA THR A 58 -2.15 1.77 -36.73
C THR A 58 -1.18 2.94 -36.44
N PRO A 59 -0.03 2.67 -35.82
CA PRO A 59 1.01 3.67 -35.56
C PRO A 59 1.45 4.46 -36.79
N THR A 60 1.65 5.77 -36.66
CA THR A 60 2.30 6.60 -37.70
C THR A 60 3.79 6.79 -37.44
N GLY A 61 4.20 6.76 -36.16
CA GLY A 61 5.59 6.90 -35.71
C GLY A 61 6.06 8.34 -35.52
N ASP A 62 5.16 9.33 -35.60
CA ASP A 62 5.52 10.76 -35.56
C ASP A 62 5.53 11.34 -34.12
N LEU A 63 5.14 10.55 -33.13
CA LEU A 63 5.19 10.90 -31.69
C LEU A 63 6.22 10.03 -30.97
N ALA A 64 7.04 10.66 -30.12
CA ALA A 64 8.06 9.99 -29.33
C ALA A 64 7.66 9.93 -27.85
N PHE A 65 7.59 8.72 -27.32
CA PHE A 65 7.48 8.43 -25.89
C PHE A 65 8.20 7.10 -25.61
N SER A 66 8.44 6.80 -24.34
CA SER A 66 9.05 5.53 -23.92
C SER A 66 8.61 5.20 -22.50
N LEU A 67 8.58 3.91 -22.18
CA LEU A 67 8.49 3.41 -20.81
C LEU A 67 9.87 3.01 -20.31
N ASP A 68 10.12 3.16 -19.01
CA ASP A 68 11.33 2.72 -18.33
C ASP A 68 11.22 1.28 -17.80
N PHE A 69 10.07 0.63 -18.00
CA PHE A 69 9.82 -0.76 -17.65
C PHE A 69 9.21 -1.54 -18.83
N SER A 70 9.44 -2.86 -18.83
CA SER A 70 8.84 -3.81 -19.78
C SER A 70 7.99 -4.88 -19.08
N THR A 71 7.97 -4.87 -17.74
CA THR A 71 7.21 -5.80 -16.91
C THR A 71 6.70 -5.09 -15.67
N GLN A 72 5.53 -5.46 -15.17
CA GLN A 72 4.99 -4.94 -13.92
C GLN A 72 4.06 -5.93 -13.23
N THR A 73 3.78 -5.64 -11.96
CA THR A 73 2.84 -6.40 -11.14
C THR A 73 1.49 -5.67 -11.11
N ALA A 74 0.41 -6.43 -11.06
CA ALA A 74 -0.96 -5.98 -10.87
C ALA A 74 -1.67 -6.84 -9.82
N PHE A 75 -2.77 -6.33 -9.28
CA PHE A 75 -3.55 -7.04 -8.27
C PHE A 75 -4.99 -7.18 -8.72
N GLN A 76 -5.64 -8.29 -8.37
CA GLN A 76 -7.06 -8.48 -8.71
C GLN A 76 -7.90 -7.31 -8.15
N LYS A 77 -8.85 -6.80 -8.94
CA LYS A 77 -9.59 -5.55 -8.70
C LYS A 77 -8.77 -4.25 -8.76
N ASN A 78 -7.71 -4.14 -7.97
CA ASN A 78 -6.92 -2.90 -7.87
C ASN A 78 -6.08 -2.60 -9.12
N GLY A 79 -5.82 -3.62 -9.93
CA GLY A 79 -5.13 -3.51 -11.20
C GLY A 79 -3.72 -2.97 -11.05
N PHE A 80 -3.36 -1.94 -11.83
CA PHE A 80 -2.02 -1.38 -11.91
C PHE A 80 -2.01 0.06 -12.46
N ASP A 81 -0.89 0.75 -12.26
CA ASP A 81 -0.64 2.06 -12.85
C ASP A 81 0.35 1.95 -14.03
N ILE A 82 0.13 2.77 -15.06
CA ILE A 82 1.09 3.02 -16.14
C ILE A 82 1.64 4.43 -15.96
N VAL A 83 2.93 4.54 -15.64
CA VAL A 83 3.63 5.82 -15.49
C VAL A 83 4.57 6.02 -16.67
N PHE A 84 4.52 7.20 -17.31
CA PHE A 84 5.37 7.47 -18.47
C PHE A 84 5.65 8.95 -18.68
N ASP A 85 6.79 9.22 -19.31
CA ASP A 85 7.15 10.55 -19.78
C ASP A 85 6.83 10.74 -21.26
N ALA A 86 6.30 11.92 -21.59
CA ALA A 86 6.04 12.33 -22.96
C ALA A 86 6.77 13.63 -23.27
N SER A 87 7.61 13.61 -24.30
CA SER A 87 8.42 14.78 -24.72
C SER A 87 7.69 15.75 -25.65
N ALA A 88 6.53 15.35 -26.16
CA ALA A 88 5.71 16.10 -27.12
C ALA A 88 4.29 16.30 -26.56
N GLU A 89 3.58 17.31 -27.08
CA GLU A 89 2.14 17.47 -26.80
C GLU A 89 1.37 16.26 -27.34
N PHE A 90 0.54 15.65 -26.51
CA PHE A 90 -0.31 14.50 -26.84
C PHE A 90 -1.73 14.75 -26.35
N ALA A 91 -2.69 14.01 -26.91
CA ALA A 91 -4.12 14.14 -26.64
C ALA A 91 -4.70 12.94 -25.88
N GLY A 92 -3.99 11.81 -25.87
CA GLY A 92 -4.36 10.62 -25.11
C GLY A 92 -3.49 9.42 -25.45
N ALA A 93 -3.92 8.24 -25.02
CA ALA A 93 -3.27 6.96 -25.28
C ALA A 93 -4.27 5.90 -25.71
N TYR A 94 -3.79 4.94 -26.49
CA TYR A 94 -4.47 3.69 -26.75
C TYR A 94 -3.79 2.55 -25.99
N ILE A 95 -4.57 1.70 -25.33
CA ILE A 95 -4.08 0.50 -24.62
C ILE A 95 -4.78 -0.72 -25.21
N GLN A 96 -4.00 -1.71 -25.67
CA GLN A 96 -4.53 -2.94 -26.26
C GLN A 96 -3.79 -4.15 -25.70
N LEU A 97 -4.53 -5.16 -25.23
CA LEU A 97 -3.91 -6.39 -24.76
C LEU A 97 -3.35 -7.21 -25.92
N LYS A 98 -2.30 -7.97 -25.65
CA LYS A 98 -1.63 -8.86 -26.59
C LYS A 98 -1.15 -10.14 -25.94
N ASP A 99 -1.00 -11.16 -26.76
CA ASP A 99 -0.38 -12.43 -26.42
C ASP A 99 0.45 -12.98 -27.59
N GLU A 100 0.90 -14.24 -27.48
CA GLU A 100 1.63 -14.93 -28.55
C GLU A 100 0.79 -15.12 -29.83
N ASN A 101 -0.54 -15.07 -29.73
CA ASN A 101 -1.47 -15.28 -30.84
C ASN A 101 -1.86 -13.97 -31.54
N GLY A 102 -1.64 -12.82 -30.92
CA GLY A 102 -1.85 -11.51 -31.53
C GLY A 102 -2.34 -10.46 -30.55
N MET A 103 -3.17 -9.54 -31.04
CA MET A 103 -3.78 -8.45 -30.27
C MET A 103 -5.23 -8.80 -29.94
N ALA A 104 -5.74 -8.31 -28.81
CA ALA A 104 -7.15 -8.41 -28.46
C ALA A 104 -8.03 -7.68 -29.48
N ASP A 105 -9.29 -8.08 -29.63
CA ASP A 105 -10.22 -7.46 -30.59
C ASP A 105 -10.60 -6.01 -30.24
N THR A 106 -10.37 -5.62 -28.98
CA THR A 106 -10.69 -4.29 -28.45
C THR A 106 -9.47 -3.60 -27.84
N TYR A 107 -9.50 -2.28 -27.85
CA TYR A 107 -8.53 -1.40 -27.19
C TYR A 107 -9.26 -0.30 -26.41
N LEU A 108 -8.62 0.21 -25.36
CA LEU A 108 -9.07 1.37 -24.63
C LEU A 108 -8.53 2.63 -25.30
N ASP A 109 -9.41 3.61 -25.53
CA ASP A 109 -9.07 4.99 -25.85
C ASP A 109 -9.15 5.83 -24.58
N VAL A 110 -7.98 6.21 -24.06
CA VAL A 110 -7.79 6.96 -22.83
C VAL A 110 -7.48 8.42 -23.22
N PRO A 111 -8.44 9.35 -23.14
CA PRO A 111 -8.16 10.76 -23.41
C PRO A 111 -7.23 11.34 -22.33
N LEU A 112 -6.51 12.41 -22.63
CA LEU A 112 -5.65 13.10 -21.65
C LEU A 112 -6.42 13.52 -20.38
N SER A 113 -7.72 13.82 -20.50
CA SER A 113 -8.59 14.16 -19.34
C SER A 113 -8.92 12.97 -18.43
N ALA A 114 -8.62 11.74 -18.87
CA ALA A 114 -8.69 10.51 -18.07
C ALA A 114 -7.33 10.18 -17.44
N MET A 115 -6.25 10.86 -17.84
CA MET A 115 -4.91 10.68 -17.29
C MET A 115 -4.63 11.71 -16.22
N ASN A 116 -3.73 11.38 -15.29
CA ASN A 116 -3.44 12.21 -14.13
C ASN A 116 -4.71 12.56 -13.32
N ASN A 117 -5.81 11.86 -13.57
CA ASN A 117 -6.80 11.54 -12.56
C ASN A 117 -6.16 10.51 -11.63
N TYR A 118 -5.04 10.91 -11.03
CA TYR A 118 -4.93 10.81 -9.59
C TYR A 118 -6.05 11.71 -9.06
N ASP A 119 -7.30 11.24 -9.23
CA ASP A 119 -8.30 11.57 -8.25
C ASP A 119 -7.61 11.17 -6.96
N ASN A 120 -7.52 12.13 -6.07
CA ASN A 120 -7.20 11.93 -4.67
C ASN A 120 -8.23 10.92 -4.09
N LYS A 121 -8.24 9.66 -4.56
CA LYS A 121 -8.69 8.45 -3.87
C LYS A 121 -7.71 8.15 -2.73
N LEU A 122 -6.47 8.68 -2.81
CA LEU A 122 -5.81 9.36 -1.70
C LEU A 122 -6.65 10.59 -1.31
N THR A 123 -7.87 10.38 -0.83
CA THR A 123 -8.54 11.45 -0.12
C THR A 123 -7.57 11.73 1.02
N GLN A 124 -7.00 12.94 1.05
CA GLN A 124 -6.19 13.48 2.14
C GLN A 124 -7.01 13.59 3.46
N ASN A 125 -7.90 12.65 3.68
CA ASN A 125 -8.70 12.47 4.87
C ASN A 125 -8.14 11.24 5.60
N LYS A 126 -7.18 11.52 6.49
CA LYS A 126 -7.12 10.92 7.84
C LYS A 126 -7.01 9.39 7.98
N ARG A 127 -6.56 8.63 6.98
CA ARG A 127 -6.26 7.20 7.24
C ARG A 127 -4.92 7.11 7.97
N LYS A 128 -4.93 6.51 9.15
CA LYS A 128 -3.77 6.41 10.04
C LYS A 128 -3.34 4.95 10.20
N ASN A 129 -2.92 4.32 9.11
CA ASN A 129 -2.33 2.99 9.18
C ASN A 129 -0.82 3.11 9.45
N ILE A 130 -0.24 2.17 10.19
CA ILE A 130 1.20 2.09 10.45
C ILE A 130 2.06 2.02 9.17
N PHE A 131 1.52 1.51 8.06
CA PHE A 131 2.20 1.47 6.75
C PHE A 131 1.95 2.71 5.89
N THR A 132 1.04 3.59 6.30
CA THR A 132 0.77 4.85 5.61
C THR A 132 1.46 5.98 6.35
N LYS A 133 2.64 6.42 5.89
CA LYS A 133 3.18 7.71 6.32
C LYS A 133 2.20 8.82 5.88
N GLU A 134 2.17 9.95 6.61
CA GLU A 134 1.71 11.23 6.05
C GLU A 134 2.64 11.63 4.90
N VAL A 135 2.47 10.97 3.76
CA VAL A 135 3.24 11.21 2.56
C VAL A 135 2.72 12.51 1.98
N THR A 136 3.45 13.60 2.25
CA THR A 136 3.62 14.62 1.22
C THR A 136 4.23 13.90 0.03
N THR A 137 3.40 13.63 -0.98
CA THR A 137 3.74 12.89 -2.20
C THR A 137 5.00 13.46 -2.83
N THR A 138 6.12 12.80 -2.57
CA THR A 138 7.41 13.03 -3.23
C THR A 138 7.87 11.79 -3.99
N ARG A 139 6.93 10.88 -4.33
CA ARG A 139 7.08 10.16 -5.60
C ARG A 139 7.07 11.26 -6.65
N LYS A 140 8.21 11.48 -7.32
CA LYS A 140 8.33 12.49 -8.38
C LYS A 140 7.07 12.47 -9.26
N GLU A 141 6.22 13.47 -9.06
CA GLU A 141 5.05 13.78 -9.91
C GLU A 141 5.52 14.34 -11.27
N GLU A 142 6.65 13.86 -11.79
CA GLU A 142 7.13 14.20 -13.11
C GLU A 142 6.85 12.97 -13.99
N GLY A 143 5.61 12.89 -14.49
CA GLY A 143 5.17 11.81 -15.37
C GLY A 143 3.66 11.82 -15.54
N ASN A 144 3.18 11.28 -16.66
CA ASN A 144 1.76 11.03 -16.88
C ASN A 144 1.40 9.65 -16.33
N THR A 145 0.27 9.57 -15.62
CA THR A 145 -0.20 8.32 -15.01
C THR A 145 -1.57 7.93 -15.57
N ILE A 146 -1.71 6.65 -15.91
CA ILE A 146 -3.00 6.00 -16.21
C ILE A 146 -3.22 4.93 -15.15
N ASN A 147 -4.27 5.09 -14.35
CA ASN A 147 -4.71 4.06 -13.42
C ASN A 147 -5.62 3.08 -14.16
N VAL A 148 -5.26 1.79 -14.10
CA VAL A 148 -5.98 0.69 -14.76
C VAL A 148 -6.46 -0.26 -13.68
N ASP A 149 -7.74 -0.18 -13.32
CA ASP A 149 -8.41 -1.11 -12.41
C ASP A 149 -8.91 -2.35 -13.17
N PHE A 150 -9.30 -3.39 -12.43
CA PHE A 150 -9.88 -4.62 -12.98
C PHE A 150 -11.31 -4.85 -12.48
N GLU A 151 -12.18 -5.32 -13.39
CA GLU A 151 -13.38 -6.02 -12.97
C GLU A 151 -13.02 -7.30 -12.19
N SER A 152 -13.92 -7.74 -11.31
CA SER A 152 -13.77 -8.99 -10.55
C SER A 152 -13.65 -10.27 -11.41
N SER A 153 -13.89 -10.16 -12.72
CA SER A 153 -13.77 -11.23 -13.70
C SER A 153 -12.31 -11.50 -14.10
N VAL A 154 -11.39 -10.54 -13.95
CA VAL A 154 -9.98 -10.71 -14.31
C VAL A 154 -9.29 -11.61 -13.27
N PRO A 155 -8.82 -12.82 -13.66
CA PRO A 155 -8.18 -13.74 -12.74
C PRO A 155 -6.71 -13.38 -12.49
N ALA A 156 -6.07 -14.10 -11.57
CA ALA A 156 -4.61 -14.13 -11.49
C ALA A 156 -4.03 -14.79 -12.75
N GLY A 157 -2.82 -14.41 -13.13
CA GLY A 157 -2.18 -14.87 -14.36
C GLY A 157 -1.36 -13.78 -15.05
N THR A 158 -0.94 -14.03 -16.28
CA THR A 158 -0.13 -13.08 -17.07
C THR A 158 -0.81 -12.65 -18.37
N PHE A 159 -0.57 -11.40 -18.77
CA PHE A 159 -0.85 -10.91 -20.13
C PHE A 159 0.17 -9.83 -20.49
N CYS A 160 0.22 -9.41 -21.75
CA CYS A 160 0.95 -8.20 -22.11
C CYS A 160 -0.01 -7.15 -22.69
N TYR A 161 0.33 -5.89 -22.56
CA TYR A 161 -0.37 -4.80 -23.24
C TYR A 161 0.59 -4.02 -24.12
N VAL A 162 0.00 -3.35 -25.09
CA VAL A 162 0.64 -2.39 -25.96
C VAL A 162 0.04 -1.03 -25.68
N ILE A 163 0.88 -0.03 -25.49
CA ILE A 163 0.47 1.36 -25.36
C ILE A 163 1.01 2.20 -26.52
N CYS A 164 0.19 3.11 -27.03
CA CYS A 164 0.57 4.11 -28.02
C CYS A 164 -0.01 5.47 -27.61
N LEU A 165 0.77 6.55 -27.69
CA LEU A 165 0.24 7.91 -27.55
C LEU A 165 -0.32 8.41 -28.88
N TYR A 166 -1.36 9.24 -28.81
CA TYR A 166 -1.90 9.95 -29.98
C TYR A 166 -2.02 11.45 -29.71
N ASP A 167 -1.97 12.26 -30.76
CA ASP A 167 -2.16 13.72 -30.68
C ASP A 167 -3.48 14.18 -31.31
N ALA A 168 -3.75 15.48 -31.24
CA ALA A 168 -4.97 16.08 -31.79
C ALA A 168 -5.01 16.10 -33.34
N GLN A 169 -3.87 15.84 -34.00
CA GLN A 169 -3.76 15.75 -35.46
C GLN A 169 -3.95 14.31 -35.96
N GLY A 170 -4.02 13.34 -35.05
CA GLY A 170 -4.19 11.92 -35.36
C GLY A 170 -2.87 11.20 -35.65
N ASN A 171 -1.72 11.80 -35.30
CA ASN A 171 -0.46 11.07 -35.29
C ASN A 171 -0.45 10.11 -34.10
N ILE A 172 0.18 8.95 -34.27
CA ILE A 172 0.24 7.89 -33.25
C ILE A 172 1.69 7.45 -33.11
N SER A 173 2.20 7.36 -31.88
CA SER A 173 3.55 6.90 -31.59
C SER A 173 3.79 5.46 -32.06
N LEU A 174 5.06 5.04 -32.06
CA LEU A 174 5.36 3.61 -32.08
C LEU A 174 4.81 2.93 -30.80
N PRO A 175 4.49 1.63 -30.86
CA PRO A 175 4.01 0.88 -29.70
C PRO A 175 5.13 0.59 -28.70
N GLU A 176 4.83 0.73 -27.41
CA GLU A 176 5.63 0.18 -26.31
C GLU A 176 4.90 -1.00 -25.68
N ASP A 177 5.67 -2.05 -25.36
CA ASP A 177 5.15 -3.34 -24.90
C ASP A 177 5.49 -3.56 -23.42
N VAL A 178 4.49 -3.98 -22.62
CA VAL A 178 4.69 -4.33 -21.21
C VAL A 178 3.93 -5.59 -20.87
N CYS A 179 4.56 -6.48 -20.11
CA CYS A 179 3.89 -7.67 -19.58
C CYS A 179 3.51 -7.48 -18.10
N VAL A 180 2.30 -7.89 -17.76
CA VAL A 180 1.69 -7.74 -16.45
C VAL A 180 1.49 -9.12 -15.84
N THR A 181 1.91 -9.27 -14.59
CA THR A 181 1.58 -10.41 -13.74
C THR A 181 0.51 -9.97 -12.75
N VAL A 182 -0.67 -10.57 -12.83
CA VAL A 182 -1.76 -10.37 -11.87
C VAL A 182 -1.57 -11.37 -10.74
N GLU A 183 -1.19 -10.89 -9.57
CA GLU A 183 -0.88 -11.72 -8.41
C GLU A 183 -2.15 -12.39 -7.87
N ALA A 184 -1.96 -13.61 -7.36
CA ALA A 184 -2.98 -14.35 -6.65
C ALA A 184 -2.97 -13.94 -5.16
N TRP A 185 -4.14 -13.96 -4.53
CA TRP A 185 -4.20 -13.69 -3.10
C TRP A 185 -3.70 -14.88 -2.28
N GLY A 186 -2.80 -14.63 -1.34
CA GLY A 186 -2.13 -15.64 -0.54
C GLY A 186 -0.70 -15.87 -1.02
N GLY A 187 -0.31 -17.15 -1.14
CA GLY A 187 0.97 -17.53 -1.74
C GLY A 187 2.09 -17.91 -0.77
N ASN A 188 1.93 -17.73 0.54
CA ASN A 188 2.91 -18.24 1.51
C ASN A 188 2.26 -18.69 2.82
N VAL A 189 2.13 -20.00 3.02
CA VAL A 189 1.49 -20.58 4.22
C VAL A 189 2.23 -20.25 5.52
N ASN A 190 3.50 -19.86 5.45
CA ASN A 190 4.24 -19.45 6.63
C ASN A 190 3.80 -18.07 7.17
N LEU A 191 3.23 -17.22 6.31
CA LEU A 191 2.67 -15.93 6.70
C LEU A 191 1.31 -16.05 7.38
N VAL A 192 0.60 -17.15 7.18
CA VAL A 192 -0.71 -17.40 7.76
C VAL A 192 -0.60 -17.55 9.28
N ALA A 193 -0.96 -16.50 9.99
CA ALA A 193 -0.89 -16.40 11.44
C ALA A 193 -1.63 -15.16 11.97
N ASP A 194 -1.74 -15.11 13.30
CA ASP A 194 -1.93 -13.86 14.03
C ASP A 194 -0.55 -13.31 14.43
N TRP A 195 -0.28 -12.08 14.02
CA TRP A 195 0.97 -11.36 14.25
C TRP A 195 0.72 -10.19 15.21
N ASP A 196 1.39 -10.18 16.35
CA ASP A 196 1.32 -9.12 17.36
C ASP A 196 2.56 -8.21 17.23
N TYR A 197 2.34 -6.91 17.02
CA TYR A 197 3.41 -5.91 16.88
C TYR A 197 4.20 -5.72 18.17
N THR A 198 5.51 -5.52 18.04
CA THR A 198 6.44 -5.44 19.17
C THR A 198 7.26 -4.17 19.21
N LYS A 199 7.70 -3.68 18.05
CA LYS A 199 8.56 -2.50 17.92
C LYS A 199 8.63 -2.02 16.48
N GLN A 200 9.05 -0.78 16.33
CA GLN A 200 9.49 -0.17 15.08
C GLN A 200 10.97 0.16 15.20
N VAL A 201 11.71 0.00 14.10
CA VAL A 201 13.05 0.56 13.94
C VAL A 201 12.98 1.59 12.82
N GLU A 202 13.43 2.81 13.07
CA GLU A 202 13.44 3.89 12.09
C GLU A 202 14.83 4.50 12.04
N ASN A 203 15.47 4.43 10.88
CA ASN A 203 16.85 4.91 10.69
C ASN A 203 17.82 4.37 11.77
N GLY A 204 17.58 3.15 12.25
CA GLY A 204 18.34 2.48 13.31
C GLY A 204 17.93 2.80 14.76
N GLU A 205 17.01 3.74 14.98
CA GLU A 205 16.43 4.01 16.30
C GLU A 205 15.24 3.09 16.59
N THR A 206 15.16 2.53 17.80
CA THR A 206 14.10 1.57 18.17
C THR A 206 13.04 2.22 19.04
N TYR A 207 11.78 2.03 18.67
CA TYR A 207 10.59 2.43 19.44
C TYR A 207 9.77 1.21 19.80
N LEU A 208 9.58 0.95 21.11
CA LEU A 208 8.81 -0.20 21.56
C LEU A 208 7.31 0.10 21.60
N THR A 209 6.48 -0.95 21.51
CA THR A 209 5.04 -0.83 21.76
C THR A 209 4.77 -0.17 23.12
N GLY A 210 3.92 0.86 23.13
CA GLY A 210 3.56 1.65 24.30
C GLY A 210 4.52 2.79 24.65
N GLU A 211 5.62 2.97 23.93
CA GLU A 211 6.49 4.14 24.07
C GLU A 211 6.01 5.29 23.19
N ALA A 212 5.94 6.49 23.76
CA ALA A 212 5.56 7.70 23.03
C ALA A 212 6.75 8.23 22.22
N LYS A 213 6.55 8.45 20.92
CA LYS A 213 7.46 9.17 20.04
C LYS A 213 6.99 10.61 19.92
N CYS A 214 7.77 11.55 20.45
CA CYS A 214 7.43 12.97 20.47
C CYS A 214 8.27 13.77 19.48
N TYR A 215 7.60 14.68 18.77
CA TYR A 215 8.17 15.60 17.80
C TYR A 215 7.94 17.02 18.27
N ASP A 216 8.97 17.85 18.15
CA ASP A 216 8.90 19.28 18.41
C ASP A 216 8.32 19.97 17.16
N GLU A 217 7.18 20.64 17.30
CA GLU A 217 6.51 21.37 16.22
C GLU A 217 6.81 22.88 16.27
N GLY A 218 7.76 23.28 17.10
CA GLY A 218 8.20 24.65 17.28
C GLY A 218 7.30 25.44 18.22
N THR A 219 7.16 26.74 17.94
CA THR A 219 6.44 27.67 18.82
C THR A 219 5.30 28.37 18.10
N THR A 220 4.20 28.61 18.81
CA THR A 220 3.08 29.41 18.33
C THR A 220 2.67 30.49 19.33
N THR A 221 1.95 31.50 18.85
CA THR A 221 1.34 32.53 19.72
C THR A 221 -0.07 32.09 20.12
N LEU A 222 -0.27 31.85 21.41
CA LEU A 222 -1.57 31.58 22.01
C LEU A 222 -2.24 32.90 22.41
N ALA A 223 -3.41 33.17 21.84
CA ALA A 223 -4.27 34.28 22.26
C ALA A 223 -5.17 33.83 23.42
N CYS A 224 -4.91 34.35 24.62
CA CYS A 224 -5.55 33.93 25.85
C CYS A 224 -6.89 34.64 26.08
N ASP A 225 -7.79 34.01 26.83
CA ASP A 225 -9.13 34.55 27.10
C ASP A 225 -9.10 35.83 27.96
N ASN A 226 -8.01 36.05 28.71
CA ASN A 226 -7.77 37.27 29.46
C ASN A 226 -7.31 38.46 28.57
N GLY A 227 -7.14 38.24 27.26
CA GLY A 227 -6.71 39.23 26.28
C GLY A 227 -5.19 39.40 26.18
N GLU A 228 -4.41 38.59 26.91
CA GLU A 228 -2.96 38.51 26.74
C GLU A 228 -2.60 37.54 25.61
N ASN A 229 -1.39 37.67 25.08
CA ASN A 229 -0.81 36.72 24.15
C ASN A 229 0.46 36.14 24.79
N THR A 230 0.64 34.83 24.72
CA THR A 230 1.86 34.15 25.14
C THR A 230 2.40 33.28 24.03
N GLU A 231 3.71 33.13 23.97
CA GLU A 231 4.35 32.12 23.12
C GLU A 231 4.31 30.78 23.86
N ILE A 232 3.94 29.71 23.17
CA ILE A 232 3.95 28.34 23.67
C ILE A 232 4.72 27.44 22.72
N GLU A 233 5.39 26.44 23.27
CA GLU A 233 5.98 25.34 22.51
C GLU A 233 4.88 24.32 22.17
N LEU A 234 4.93 23.78 20.95
CA LEU A 234 4.05 22.74 20.46
C LEU A 234 4.85 21.43 20.38
N SER A 235 4.25 20.36 20.88
CA SER A 235 4.76 19.01 20.72
C SER A 235 3.64 18.08 20.33
N TYR A 236 3.94 17.20 19.38
CA TYR A 236 3.08 16.11 18.97
C TYR A 236 3.72 14.79 19.40
N CYS A 237 3.02 14.00 20.20
CA CYS A 237 3.47 12.67 20.56
C CYS A 237 2.54 11.63 19.97
N TRP A 238 3.11 10.56 19.43
CA TRP A 238 2.39 9.41 18.91
C TRP A 238 2.83 8.14 19.64
N THR A 239 1.87 7.34 20.10
CA THR A 239 2.10 6.09 20.81
C THR A 239 1.32 4.97 20.15
N VAL A 240 2.01 3.89 19.77
CA VAL A 240 1.37 2.65 19.32
C VAL A 240 1.16 1.73 20.51
N ASN A 241 -0.08 1.56 20.96
CA ASN A 241 -0.40 0.69 22.09
C ASN A 241 -0.46 -0.78 21.70
N ASP A 242 -1.03 -1.06 20.53
CA ASP A 242 -1.24 -2.42 20.03
C ASP A 242 -1.46 -2.37 18.52
N ILE A 243 -0.83 -3.32 17.82
CA ILE A 243 -1.17 -3.61 16.42
C ILE A 243 -1.21 -5.12 16.26
N THR A 244 -2.29 -5.60 15.65
CA THR A 244 -2.44 -7.02 15.32
C THR A 244 -2.74 -7.18 13.84
N MET A 245 -2.01 -8.06 13.18
CA MET A 245 -2.21 -8.41 11.78
C MET A 245 -2.56 -9.88 11.66
N ASN A 246 -3.75 -10.19 11.15
CA ASN A 246 -4.18 -11.55 10.87
C ASN A 246 -4.13 -11.78 9.36
N LEU A 247 -3.21 -12.63 8.91
CA LEU A 247 -3.14 -13.09 7.51
C LEU A 247 -3.76 -14.49 7.43
N LYS A 248 -4.75 -14.67 6.54
CA LYS A 248 -5.48 -15.93 6.40
C LYS A 248 -5.11 -16.69 5.15
N ASN A 249 -5.33 -18.00 5.18
CA ASN A 249 -5.08 -18.91 4.05
C ASN A 249 -5.93 -18.62 2.82
N ASP A 250 -7.04 -17.90 2.96
CA ASP A 250 -7.90 -17.49 1.84
C ASP A 250 -7.43 -16.20 1.16
N GLY A 251 -6.24 -15.71 1.51
CA GLY A 251 -5.69 -14.47 0.96
C GLY A 251 -6.29 -13.20 1.55
N THR A 252 -7.16 -13.29 2.58
CA THR A 252 -7.68 -12.12 3.28
C THR A 252 -6.81 -11.72 4.48
N PHE A 253 -6.80 -10.43 4.81
CA PHE A 253 -6.18 -9.92 6.03
C PHE A 253 -7.14 -9.07 6.87
N VAL A 254 -6.81 -8.96 8.17
CA VAL A 254 -7.34 -7.92 9.05
C VAL A 254 -6.19 -7.33 9.86
N LEU A 255 -5.98 -6.03 9.72
CA LEU A 255 -5.05 -5.26 10.53
C LEU A 255 -5.86 -4.42 11.53
N ARG A 256 -5.44 -4.42 12.79
CA ARG A 256 -6.02 -3.57 13.84
C ARG A 256 -4.92 -2.78 14.48
N GLN A 257 -5.20 -1.51 14.76
CA GLN A 257 -4.27 -0.60 15.39
C GLN A 257 -4.98 0.17 16.50
N ASN A 258 -4.29 0.31 17.62
CA ASN A 258 -4.69 1.17 18.74
C ASN A 258 -3.57 2.17 18.97
N THR A 259 -3.87 3.44 18.71
CA THR A 259 -2.91 4.54 18.84
C THR A 259 -3.42 5.61 19.76
N ILE A 260 -2.48 6.29 20.42
CA ILE A 260 -2.73 7.52 21.15
C ILE A 260 -1.88 8.61 20.53
N GLU A 261 -2.50 9.74 20.25
CA GLU A 261 -1.84 10.96 19.84
C GLU A 261 -2.04 12.04 20.88
N SER A 262 -1.03 12.85 21.14
CA SER A 262 -1.17 14.05 21.95
C SER A 262 -1.22 15.30 21.07
N GLY A 263 -2.06 16.25 21.45
CA GLY A 263 -2.13 17.55 20.82
C GLY A 263 -2.44 18.65 21.83
N LEU A 264 -2.47 19.89 21.35
CA LEU A 264 -2.83 21.04 22.19
C LEU A 264 -4.34 21.10 22.41
N ASP A 265 -4.77 21.08 23.67
CA ASP A 265 -6.14 21.43 24.05
C ASP A 265 -6.29 22.95 23.92
N TRP A 266 -6.80 23.39 22.78
CA TRP A 266 -6.94 24.82 22.49
C TRP A 266 -7.85 25.54 23.48
N GLU A 267 -8.89 24.89 24.00
CA GLU A 267 -9.83 25.53 24.91
C GLU A 267 -9.21 25.70 26.30
N ALA A 268 -8.68 24.62 26.87
CA ALA A 268 -8.02 24.66 28.18
C ALA A 268 -6.75 25.50 28.15
N SER A 269 -6.01 25.47 27.03
CA SER A 269 -4.82 26.30 26.87
C SER A 269 -5.16 27.80 26.86
N ARG A 270 -6.15 28.22 26.06
CA ARG A 270 -6.59 29.64 26.04
C ARG A 270 -7.13 30.12 27.39
N ALA A 271 -7.86 29.26 28.10
CA ALA A 271 -8.42 29.57 29.41
C ALA A 271 -7.36 29.70 30.51
N SER A 272 -6.32 28.87 30.47
CA SER A 272 -5.21 28.88 31.43
C SER A 272 -4.07 29.84 31.06
N CYS A 273 -4.03 30.29 29.80
CA CYS A 273 -2.92 31.02 29.19
C CYS A 273 -1.59 30.26 29.31
N SER A 274 -1.63 28.94 29.13
CA SER A 274 -0.49 28.03 29.16
C SER A 274 -0.73 26.84 28.23
N ASN A 275 0.31 26.10 27.83
CA ASN A 275 0.14 24.87 27.08
C ASN A 275 -0.54 23.80 27.97
N VAL A 276 -1.70 23.34 27.55
CA VAL A 276 -2.42 22.19 28.09
C VAL A 276 -2.55 21.16 26.97
N GLU A 277 -2.03 19.96 27.21
CA GLU A 277 -2.11 18.86 26.26
C GLU A 277 -3.37 18.02 26.49
N GLU A 278 -3.94 17.53 25.40
CA GLU A 278 -4.96 16.49 25.38
C GLU A 278 -4.49 15.29 24.57
N ASN A 279 -5.02 14.11 24.90
CA ASN A 279 -4.74 12.87 24.18
C ASN A 279 -5.97 12.45 23.40
N PHE A 280 -5.75 11.90 22.21
CA PHE A 280 -6.77 11.33 21.35
C PHE A 280 -6.43 9.88 21.10
N SER A 281 -7.33 8.98 21.51
CA SER A 281 -7.22 7.57 21.17
C SER A 281 -8.00 7.25 19.90
N SER A 282 -7.39 6.44 19.02
CA SER A 282 -8.06 5.86 17.86
C SER A 282 -7.92 4.35 17.87
N PHE A 283 -8.98 3.67 17.45
CA PHE A 283 -8.96 2.25 17.13
C PHE A 283 -9.32 2.05 15.66
N ASP A 284 -8.32 1.64 14.89
CA ASP A 284 -8.37 1.55 13.44
C ASP A 284 -8.39 0.09 12.99
N VAL A 285 -9.22 -0.23 12.00
CA VAL A 285 -9.36 -1.58 11.44
C VAL A 285 -9.32 -1.51 9.92
N SER A 286 -8.29 -2.13 9.34
CA SER A 286 -8.16 -2.34 7.90
C SER A 286 -8.48 -3.78 7.54
N LYS A 287 -9.25 -3.96 6.47
CA LYS A 287 -9.57 -5.28 5.91
C LYS A 287 -9.34 -5.28 4.41
N GLY A 288 -8.77 -6.37 3.93
CA GLY A 288 -8.61 -6.57 2.51
C GLY A 288 -7.93 -7.87 2.18
N ASN A 289 -7.12 -7.87 1.12
CA ASN A 289 -6.44 -9.05 0.64
C ASN A 289 -4.92 -8.86 0.65
N TRP A 290 -4.18 -9.96 0.73
CA TRP A 290 -2.72 -9.98 0.70
C TRP A 290 -2.22 -10.94 -0.36
N ALA A 291 -1.08 -10.63 -0.97
CA ALA A 291 -0.39 -11.47 -1.94
C ALA A 291 1.11 -11.56 -1.56
N TYR A 292 1.76 -12.66 -1.92
CA TYR A 292 3.18 -12.86 -1.69
C TYR A 292 3.89 -13.27 -2.97
N ASN A 293 4.75 -12.38 -3.47
CA ASN A 293 5.57 -12.65 -4.64
C ASN A 293 6.84 -13.41 -4.20
N GLU A 294 6.92 -14.70 -4.52
CA GLU A 294 8.04 -15.56 -4.10
C GLU A 294 9.38 -15.17 -4.74
N GLU A 295 9.34 -14.69 -6.00
CA GLU A 295 10.55 -14.34 -6.75
C GLU A 295 11.26 -13.13 -6.16
N LYS A 296 10.46 -12.15 -5.71
CA LYS A 296 10.96 -10.91 -5.09
C LYS A 296 10.99 -10.97 -3.57
N SER A 297 10.34 -11.95 -2.95
CA SER A 297 10.12 -11.99 -1.49
C SER A 297 9.38 -10.75 -0.96
N GLU A 298 8.40 -10.29 -1.71
CA GLU A 298 7.58 -9.11 -1.40
C GLU A 298 6.21 -9.52 -0.88
N LEU A 299 5.74 -8.85 0.17
CA LEU A 299 4.36 -8.91 0.64
C LEU A 299 3.63 -7.68 0.13
N THR A 300 2.40 -7.88 -0.32
CA THR A 300 1.49 -6.82 -0.71
C THR A 300 0.23 -6.89 0.15
N LEU A 301 -0.27 -5.74 0.62
CA LEU A 301 -1.56 -5.61 1.28
C LEU A 301 -2.42 -4.60 0.50
N VAL A 302 -3.60 -5.05 0.07
CA VAL A 302 -4.60 -4.22 -0.62
C VAL A 302 -5.85 -4.10 0.26
N GLU A 303 -6.10 -2.90 0.77
CA GLU A 303 -7.22 -2.56 1.65
C GLU A 303 -8.49 -2.29 0.84
N PHE A 304 -9.61 -2.90 1.22
CA PHE A 304 -10.93 -2.61 0.64
C PHE A 304 -11.85 -1.90 1.63
N VAL A 305 -11.60 -2.04 2.93
CA VAL A 305 -12.40 -1.41 3.99
C VAL A 305 -11.49 -0.92 5.11
N TYR A 306 -11.63 0.36 5.45
CA TYR A 306 -11.02 0.99 6.62
C TYR A 306 -12.10 1.51 7.56
N THR A 307 -11.95 1.25 8.85
CA THR A 307 -12.83 1.79 9.89
C THR A 307 -11.99 2.42 10.99
N SER A 308 -12.25 3.68 11.32
CA SER A 308 -11.68 4.35 12.50
C SER A 308 -12.75 4.52 13.57
N THR A 309 -12.42 4.21 14.82
CA THR A 309 -13.28 4.43 16.01
C THR A 309 -12.58 5.37 16.97
N TYR A 310 -13.24 6.48 17.31
CA TYR A 310 -12.70 7.52 18.18
C TYR A 310 -13.11 7.30 19.65
N GLU A 311 -12.51 8.04 20.58
CA GLU A 311 -12.72 7.89 22.03
C GLU A 311 -14.19 8.07 22.48
N ASP A 312 -14.95 8.91 21.78
CA ASP A 312 -16.38 9.12 22.02
C ASP A 312 -17.27 7.98 21.50
N GLY A 313 -16.67 6.99 20.82
CA GLY A 313 -17.34 5.86 20.20
C GLY A 313 -17.91 6.14 18.82
N GLU A 314 -17.69 7.32 18.24
CA GLU A 314 -18.00 7.59 16.84
C GLU A 314 -17.11 6.77 15.91
N THR A 315 -17.69 6.33 14.79
CA THR A 315 -17.00 5.50 13.80
C THR A 315 -17.11 6.10 12.41
N GLU A 316 -16.00 6.17 11.71
CA GLU A 316 -15.93 6.48 10.28
C GLU A 316 -15.54 5.23 9.50
N THR A 317 -16.22 4.94 8.39
CA THR A 317 -15.90 3.79 7.53
C THR A 317 -15.74 4.25 6.09
N TYR A 318 -14.67 3.79 5.47
CA TYR A 318 -14.28 4.05 4.10
C TYR A 318 -14.21 2.72 3.36
N GLU A 319 -14.90 2.61 2.23
CA GLU A 319 -14.89 1.43 1.37
C GLU A 319 -14.30 1.82 0.02
N SER A 320 -13.33 1.05 -0.47
CA SER A 320 -12.78 1.16 -1.82
C SER A 320 -13.22 -0.07 -2.62
N GLU A 321 -14.01 0.11 -3.68
CA GLU A 321 -14.52 -1.01 -4.50
C GLU A 321 -13.39 -1.74 -5.23
N ASP A 322 -12.43 -0.94 -5.69
CA ASP A 322 -11.25 -1.35 -6.47
C ASP A 322 -10.08 -1.72 -5.53
N GLY A 323 -10.14 -1.34 -4.26
CA GLY A 323 -9.07 -1.57 -3.29
C GLY A 323 -8.02 -0.46 -3.30
N GLU A 324 -7.18 -0.43 -2.29
CA GLU A 324 -6.11 0.55 -2.10
C GLU A 324 -4.84 -0.14 -1.64
N LEU A 325 -3.74 0.08 -2.36
CA LEU A 325 -2.44 -0.49 -2.00
C LEU A 325 -1.90 0.22 -0.75
N ILE A 326 -1.95 -0.46 0.40
CA ILE A 326 -1.50 0.10 1.68
C ILE A 326 -0.10 -0.38 2.08
N PHE A 327 0.41 -1.42 1.44
CA PHE A 327 1.77 -1.90 1.62
C PHE A 327 2.22 -2.70 0.40
N ASN A 328 3.45 -2.48 -0.06
CA ASN A 328 4.14 -3.34 -1.00
C ASN A 328 5.65 -3.28 -0.73
N GLY A 329 6.22 -4.37 -0.23
CA GLY A 329 7.64 -4.35 0.12
C GLY A 329 8.18 -5.66 0.64
N PHE A 330 9.49 -5.65 0.85
CA PHE A 330 10.23 -6.82 1.32
C PHE A 330 9.91 -7.15 2.77
N ILE A 331 9.89 -8.44 3.06
CA ILE A 331 9.71 -8.95 4.41
C ILE A 331 10.84 -9.88 4.81
N GLU A 332 11.11 -9.94 6.11
CA GLU A 332 11.89 -11.03 6.71
C GLU A 332 10.95 -11.91 7.54
N LEU A 333 11.04 -13.22 7.34
CA LEU A 333 10.16 -14.17 8.01
C LEU A 333 10.95 -15.28 8.70
N THR A 334 10.60 -15.53 9.95
CA THR A 334 11.00 -16.71 10.71
C THR A 334 9.76 -17.42 11.25
N SER A 335 9.93 -18.56 11.92
CA SER A 335 8.80 -19.30 12.50
C SER A 335 8.01 -18.53 13.55
N SER A 336 8.61 -17.52 14.16
CA SER A 336 8.03 -16.77 15.27
C SER A 336 8.01 -15.25 15.05
N GLN A 337 8.63 -14.75 13.98
CA GLN A 337 8.77 -13.32 13.75
C GLN A 337 8.54 -12.97 12.27
N LEU A 338 7.82 -11.88 12.05
CA LEU A 338 7.68 -11.20 10.77
C LEU A 338 8.24 -9.79 10.91
N VAL A 339 9.11 -9.39 10.00
CA VAL A 339 9.61 -8.01 9.89
C VAL A 339 9.14 -7.47 8.54
N VAL A 340 8.42 -6.35 8.59
CA VAL A 340 7.94 -5.63 7.42
C VAL A 340 8.86 -4.43 7.20
N ASN A 341 9.44 -4.29 6.00
CA ASN A 341 10.41 -3.24 5.71
C ASN A 341 9.81 -2.21 4.74
N GLU A 342 9.97 -0.93 5.06
CA GLU A 342 9.63 0.18 4.18
C GLU A 342 10.81 1.10 3.98
N VAL A 343 11.01 1.54 2.75
CA VAL A 343 12.04 2.51 2.38
C VAL A 343 11.36 3.65 1.64
N PHE A 344 11.47 4.85 2.20
CA PHE A 344 10.98 6.07 1.57
C PHE A 344 12.18 6.90 1.12
N GLU A 345 12.16 7.35 -0.12
CA GLU A 345 13.16 8.29 -0.65
C GLU A 345 12.45 9.59 -1.01
N ASP A 346 12.86 10.70 -0.38
CA ASP A 346 12.35 12.04 -0.64
C ASP A 346 13.51 13.05 -0.88
N GLU A 347 13.18 14.33 -0.99
CA GLU A 347 14.18 15.40 -1.16
C GLU A 347 15.13 15.54 0.04
N ASN A 348 14.74 15.05 1.22
CA ASN A 348 15.48 15.12 2.47
C ASN A 348 16.39 13.91 2.70
N GLY A 349 16.15 12.80 1.98
CA GLY A 349 17.01 11.63 1.95
C GLY A 349 16.24 10.32 1.89
N ILE A 350 16.90 9.25 2.34
CA ILE A 350 16.31 7.93 2.48
C ILE A 350 15.92 7.75 3.94
N GLU A 351 14.67 7.35 4.18
CA GLU A 351 14.17 6.91 5.47
C GLU A 351 13.85 5.41 5.41
N GLU A 352 14.37 4.67 6.38
CA GLU A 352 14.18 3.22 6.48
C GLU A 352 13.37 2.88 7.73
N TYR A 353 12.32 2.08 7.55
CA TYR A 353 11.43 1.61 8.61
C TYR A 353 11.38 0.09 8.64
N GLU A 354 11.47 -0.49 9.84
CA GLU A 354 11.21 -1.90 10.10
C GLU A 354 10.09 -2.04 11.14
N TYR A 355 9.03 -2.76 10.82
CA TYR A 355 7.96 -3.09 11.77
C TYR A 355 8.05 -4.55 12.16
N HIS A 356 8.25 -4.81 13.45
CA HIS A 356 8.53 -6.14 13.96
C HIS A 356 7.30 -6.72 14.64
N PHE A 357 6.89 -7.90 14.19
CA PHE A 357 5.76 -8.65 14.74
C PHE A 357 6.20 -10.03 15.21
N ASN A 358 5.61 -10.49 16.31
CA ASN A 358 5.75 -11.86 16.79
C ASN A 358 4.49 -12.66 16.48
N LYS A 359 4.68 -13.94 16.15
CA LYS A 359 3.59 -14.89 15.98
C LYS A 359 2.93 -15.16 17.32
N LYS A 360 1.60 -15.10 17.37
CA LYS A 360 0.79 -15.34 18.56
C LYS A 360 0.76 -16.81 19.00
#